data_AF-A0A3G8CFW9-F1
#
_entry.id   AF-A0A3G8CFW9-F1
#
_cell.length_a   1.000
_cell.length_b   1.000
_cell.length_c   1.000
_cell.angle_alpha   90.00
_cell.angle_beta   90.00
_cell.angle_gamma   90.00
#
_symmetry.space_group_name_H-M   'P 1'
#
loop_
_entity.id
_entity.type
_entity.pdbx_description
1 polymer ?
#
loop_
_entity_poly.entity_id
_entity_poly.type
_entity_poly.pdbx_seq_one_letter_code
_entity_poly.pdbx_strand_id
1 'polypeptide(L)'
;MWSSGISAPGAGRINHVPVIARRESAPPEPAGEVSAVKTLLNQLFDAEQGSKTQTAQDLRDKLNELRQKLGDEKFKEVLNKLIQEADDKFLEFLKRMLEEWFPNDDVAPPAPPPPGGRGGGGGGGGRVSPEGFGPVESMSNKPITEGSKHFNYKPDNSNPGKKPDNIWSGFSQGPDGNCVTVSAIKAAMMHFGQKPTDIYKSVKETANGYEVVMRDSDKVYKLTKDELQQAATYARFKGDDPQMMTDANFMFAMSAKRAQMENNDGTAGKGFIEAMKSVNDGEYSREGLDRLGLRNHYRQATDADLRSSKVGTVAYGGHSMAVINGRVELWGRRGGVPQAGIATVLF
;
A
#
# COMPACT_ATOMS: atom_id res chain seq x y z
N MET A 1 13.50 18.22 -80.37
CA MET A 1 13.85 19.58 -80.80
C MET A 1 13.04 20.58 -79.99
N TRP A 2 13.72 21.56 -79.40
CA TRP A 2 13.14 22.74 -78.72
C TRP A 2 12.29 23.54 -79.74
N SER A 3 11.21 24.24 -79.38
CA SER A 3 11.16 25.57 -78.71
C SER A 3 9.67 25.99 -78.70
N SER A 4 9.07 26.41 -77.58
CA SER A 4 8.98 27.80 -77.05
C SER A 4 7.64 28.48 -77.35
N GLY A 5 7.01 29.05 -76.33
CA GLY A 5 5.85 29.94 -76.46
C GLY A 5 5.32 30.42 -75.09
N ILE A 6 5.70 31.63 -74.70
CA ILE A 6 5.37 32.34 -73.45
C ILE A 6 4.20 33.33 -73.69
N SER A 7 3.24 33.43 -72.76
CA SER A 7 2.74 34.69 -72.13
C SER A 7 1.39 34.52 -71.43
N ALA A 8 1.29 35.13 -70.24
CA ALA A 8 0.19 35.16 -69.25
C ALA A 8 -0.96 36.15 -69.66
N PRO A 9 -1.95 36.57 -68.81
CA PRO A 9 -2.26 36.24 -67.40
C PRO A 9 -3.77 36.02 -67.07
N GLY A 10 -4.05 35.51 -65.87
CA GLY A 10 -5.42 35.41 -65.35
C GLY A 10 -5.43 35.34 -63.82
N ALA A 11 -5.83 36.44 -63.20
CA ALA A 11 -5.77 36.69 -61.77
C ALA A 11 -6.72 35.80 -60.96
N GLY A 12 -6.18 35.14 -59.93
CA GLY A 12 -6.92 34.49 -58.86
C GLY A 12 -6.23 34.77 -57.53
N ARG A 13 -6.77 35.71 -56.75
CA ARG A 13 -6.31 36.07 -55.42
C ARG A 13 -6.36 34.85 -54.50
N ILE A 14 -5.22 34.41 -53.98
CA ILE A 14 -5.14 33.54 -52.79
C ILE A 14 -4.53 34.40 -51.69
N ASN A 15 -5.30 34.60 -50.63
CA ASN A 15 -4.85 35.24 -49.40
C ASN A 15 -3.59 34.53 -48.88
N HIS A 16 -2.46 35.23 -48.84
CA HIS A 16 -1.32 34.88 -48.01
C HIS A 16 -1.72 35.08 -46.55
N VAL A 17 -2.11 33.99 -45.89
CA VAL A 17 -2.00 33.90 -44.43
C VAL A 17 -0.52 33.70 -44.14
N PRO A 18 0.14 34.53 -43.32
CA PRO A 18 1.50 34.26 -42.93
C PRO A 18 1.50 32.97 -42.13
N VAL A 19 2.22 31.95 -42.63
CA VAL A 19 2.60 30.80 -41.83
C VAL A 19 3.51 31.34 -40.74
N ILE A 20 2.92 31.61 -39.58
CA ILE A 20 3.66 31.71 -38.33
C ILE A 20 4.27 30.32 -38.16
N ALA A 21 5.54 30.20 -38.56
CA ALA A 21 6.39 29.13 -38.10
C ALA A 21 6.36 29.22 -36.57
N ARG A 22 5.49 28.41 -35.97
CA ARG A 22 5.49 28.17 -34.54
C ARG A 22 6.88 27.61 -34.28
N ARG A 23 7.77 28.46 -33.77
CA ARG A 23 8.98 28.01 -33.08
C ARG A 23 8.49 26.95 -32.12
N GLU A 24 8.75 25.71 -32.46
CA GLU A 24 8.74 24.62 -31.52
C GLU A 24 9.79 25.02 -30.49
N SER A 25 9.30 25.57 -29.38
CA SER A 25 10.13 25.93 -28.25
C SER A 25 10.90 24.68 -27.88
N ALA A 26 12.22 24.75 -27.98
CA ALA A 26 13.11 23.77 -27.40
C ALA A 26 12.62 23.41 -25.99
N PRO A 27 12.76 22.15 -25.54
CA PRO A 27 12.35 21.76 -24.19
C PRO A 27 12.99 22.74 -23.19
N PRO A 28 12.23 23.31 -22.24
CA PRO A 28 12.82 24.17 -21.24
C PRO A 28 13.87 23.37 -20.45
N GLU A 29 14.99 24.02 -20.18
CA GLU A 29 16.19 23.49 -19.53
C GLU A 29 15.92 22.72 -18.21
N PRO A 30 16.82 21.78 -17.83
CA PRO A 30 16.74 21.00 -16.57
C PRO A 30 16.74 21.81 -15.26
N ALA A 31 16.94 23.14 -15.31
CA ALA A 31 17.02 24.00 -14.13
C ALA A 31 15.68 24.18 -13.40
N GLY A 32 14.55 24.21 -14.12
CA GLY A 32 13.23 24.40 -13.51
C GLY A 32 12.76 23.19 -12.70
N GLU A 33 13.09 21.99 -13.17
CA GLU A 33 12.70 20.71 -12.54
C GLU A 33 13.56 20.41 -11.31
N VAL A 34 14.87 20.71 -11.38
CA VAL A 34 15.78 20.66 -10.21
C VAL A 34 15.31 21.59 -9.10
N SER A 35 14.90 22.81 -9.46
CA SER A 35 14.37 23.79 -8.50
C SER A 35 13.08 23.29 -7.82
N ALA A 36 12.16 22.72 -8.61
CA ALA A 36 10.90 22.16 -8.08
C ALA A 36 11.14 21.00 -7.11
N VAL A 37 12.04 20.06 -7.44
CA VAL A 37 12.42 18.95 -6.56
C VAL A 37 13.08 19.47 -5.27
N LYS A 38 14.00 20.44 -5.38
CA LYS A 38 14.65 21.08 -4.21
C LYS A 38 13.62 21.76 -3.29
N THR A 39 12.66 22.50 -3.84
CA THR A 39 11.62 23.16 -3.05
C THR A 39 10.77 22.17 -2.28
N LEU A 40 10.32 21.09 -2.93
CA LEU A 40 9.48 20.07 -2.29
C LEU A 40 10.24 19.28 -1.21
N LEU A 41 11.52 18.96 -1.45
CA LEU A 41 12.36 18.27 -0.45
C LEU A 41 12.60 19.13 0.80
N ASN A 42 12.82 20.44 0.63
CA ASN A 42 12.93 21.36 1.76
C ASN A 42 11.62 21.46 2.56
N GLN A 43 10.49 21.59 1.86
CA GLN A 43 9.17 21.63 2.52
C GLN A 43 8.87 20.32 3.24
N LEU A 44 9.28 19.18 2.67
CA LEU A 44 9.10 17.86 3.28
C LEU A 44 9.94 17.73 4.54
N PHE A 45 11.20 18.14 4.48
CA PHE A 45 12.10 18.18 5.63
C PHE A 45 11.51 19.02 6.77
N ASP A 46 11.01 20.23 6.48
CA ASP A 46 10.36 21.10 7.47
C ASP A 46 9.07 20.49 8.05
N ALA A 47 8.27 19.84 7.20
CA ALA A 47 7.03 19.20 7.61
C ALA A 47 7.28 17.99 8.53
N GLU A 48 8.33 17.21 8.27
CA GLU A 48 8.76 16.09 9.11
C GLU A 48 9.28 16.55 10.47
N GLN A 49 10.08 17.63 10.52
CA GLN A 49 10.55 18.21 11.78
C GLN A 49 9.38 18.81 12.60
N GLY A 50 8.38 19.36 11.92
CA GLY A 50 7.21 19.98 12.55
C GLY A 50 6.09 19.01 12.96
N SER A 51 6.27 17.69 12.81
CA SER A 51 5.20 16.69 13.03
C SER A 51 3.91 16.96 12.22
N LYS A 52 4.02 17.63 11.07
CA LYS A 52 2.88 17.99 10.19
C LYS A 52 2.62 16.88 9.18
N THR A 53 2.13 15.76 9.67
CA THR A 53 2.01 14.48 8.94
C THR A 53 1.20 14.58 7.63
N GLN A 54 0.12 15.37 7.59
CA GLN A 54 -0.67 15.56 6.37
C GLN A 54 0.11 16.37 5.30
N THR A 55 0.80 17.44 5.71
CA THR A 55 1.60 18.25 4.81
C THR A 55 2.80 17.46 4.27
N ALA A 56 3.45 16.66 5.13
CA ALA A 56 4.52 15.77 4.69
C ALA A 56 4.03 14.75 3.64
N GLN A 57 2.82 14.20 3.81
CA GLN A 57 2.23 13.28 2.84
C GLN A 57 1.97 13.95 1.48
N ASP A 58 1.30 15.11 1.47
CA ASP A 58 1.00 15.84 0.24
C ASP A 58 2.28 16.23 -0.53
N LEU A 59 3.39 16.43 0.18
CA LEU A 59 4.69 16.74 -0.41
C LEU A 59 5.41 15.50 -0.96
N ARG A 60 5.26 14.34 -0.32
CA ARG A 60 5.78 13.06 -0.83
C ARG A 60 5.06 12.62 -2.10
N ASP A 61 3.74 12.74 -2.13
CA ASP A 61 2.94 12.39 -3.32
C ASP A 61 3.38 13.23 -4.53
N LYS A 62 3.57 14.53 -4.33
CA LYS A 62 4.09 15.45 -5.36
C LYS A 62 5.53 15.14 -5.79
N LEU A 63 6.39 14.73 -4.87
CA LEU A 63 7.75 14.29 -5.21
C LEU A 63 7.73 12.99 -6.03
N ASN A 64 6.82 12.06 -5.73
CA ASN A 64 6.65 10.83 -6.48
C ASN A 64 6.10 11.09 -7.89
N GLU A 65 5.14 12.00 -8.04
CA GLU A 65 4.66 12.46 -9.35
C GLU A 65 5.80 13.09 -10.19
N LEU A 66 6.65 13.92 -9.58
CA LEU A 66 7.82 14.47 -10.27
C LEU A 66 8.84 13.39 -10.63
N ARG A 67 9.08 12.41 -9.77
CA ARG A 67 9.96 11.27 -10.08
C ARG A 67 9.43 10.49 -11.28
N GLN A 68 8.14 10.18 -11.32
CA GLN A 68 7.51 9.50 -12.46
C GLN A 68 7.64 10.29 -13.76
N LYS A 69 7.56 11.63 -13.68
CA LYS A 69 7.71 12.51 -14.84
C LYS A 69 9.16 12.63 -15.32
N LEU A 70 10.12 12.68 -14.41
CA LEU A 70 11.55 12.89 -14.70
C LEU A 70 12.28 11.58 -15.06
N GLY A 71 11.79 10.45 -14.56
CA GLY A 71 12.47 9.18 -14.62
C GLY A 71 13.54 9.04 -13.51
N ASP A 72 13.78 7.79 -13.11
CA ASP A 72 14.60 7.42 -11.96
C ASP A 72 16.06 7.90 -12.07
N GLU A 73 16.67 7.79 -13.26
CA GLU A 73 18.06 8.19 -13.49
C GLU A 73 18.25 9.70 -13.26
N LYS A 74 17.40 10.53 -13.89
CA LYS A 74 17.45 11.99 -13.74
C LYS A 74 17.12 12.42 -12.32
N PHE A 75 16.12 11.81 -11.70
CA PHE A 75 15.75 12.14 -10.33
C PHE A 75 16.87 11.82 -9.33
N LYS A 76 17.56 10.69 -9.53
CA LYS A 76 18.74 10.30 -8.76
C LYS A 76 19.91 11.27 -8.95
N GLU A 77 20.15 11.76 -10.17
CA GLU A 77 21.14 12.81 -10.43
C GLU A 77 20.83 14.11 -9.68
N VAL A 78 19.55 14.53 -9.65
CA VAL A 78 19.11 15.70 -8.89
C VAL A 78 19.37 15.54 -7.40
N LEU A 79 19.02 14.39 -6.81
CA LEU A 79 19.29 14.11 -5.40
C LEU A 79 20.79 14.12 -5.09
N ASN A 80 21.62 13.48 -5.92
CA ASN A 80 23.07 13.47 -5.74
C ASN A 80 23.67 14.87 -5.79
N LYS A 81 23.17 15.74 -6.68
CA LYS A 81 23.59 17.15 -6.74
C LYS A 81 23.20 17.91 -5.48
N LEU A 82 21.99 17.68 -4.96
CA LEU A 82 21.54 18.32 -3.71
C LEU A 82 22.34 17.82 -2.50
N ILE A 83 22.74 16.55 -2.46
CA ILE A 83 23.59 15.98 -1.41
C ILE A 83 24.96 16.68 -1.37
N GLN A 84 25.54 17.03 -2.53
CA GLN A 84 26.81 17.76 -2.58
C GLN A 84 26.72 19.19 -2.02
N GLU A 85 25.52 19.78 -2.00
CA GLU A 85 25.25 21.16 -1.58
C GLU A 85 24.54 21.26 -0.22
N ALA A 86 24.27 20.14 0.47
CA ALA A 86 23.44 20.09 1.68
C ALA A 86 24.23 20.31 2.99
N ASP A 87 23.55 20.84 4.00
CA ASP A 87 24.05 20.89 5.38
C ASP A 87 23.86 19.55 6.12
N ASP A 88 24.50 19.33 7.26
CA ASP A 88 24.58 18.01 7.91
C ASP A 88 23.21 17.35 8.17
N LYS A 89 22.20 18.13 8.58
CA LYS A 89 20.86 17.60 8.88
C LYS A 89 20.06 17.31 7.61
N PHE A 90 20.14 18.19 6.62
CA PHE A 90 19.47 17.98 5.34
C PHE A 90 20.15 16.89 4.51
N LEU A 91 21.48 16.73 4.64
CA LEU A 91 22.26 15.65 4.03
C LEU A 91 21.80 14.27 4.52
N GLU A 92 21.61 14.10 5.82
CA GLU A 92 21.12 12.84 6.40
C GLU A 92 19.72 12.51 5.90
N PHE A 93 18.85 13.53 5.82
CA PHE A 93 17.54 13.42 5.20
C PHE A 93 17.62 12.99 3.73
N LEU A 94 18.43 13.66 2.91
CA LEU A 94 18.58 13.35 1.49
C LEU A 94 19.18 11.96 1.25
N LYS A 95 20.14 11.52 2.07
CA LYS A 95 20.72 10.17 2.00
C LYS A 95 19.67 9.10 2.30
N ARG A 96 18.85 9.31 3.34
CA ARG A 96 17.74 8.40 3.65
C ARG A 96 16.76 8.31 2.49
N MET A 97 16.38 9.45 1.90
CA MET A 97 15.50 9.48 0.73
C MET A 97 16.11 8.77 -0.49
N LEU A 98 17.42 8.91 -0.70
CA LEU A 98 18.14 8.24 -1.78
C LEU A 98 18.16 6.72 -1.58
N GLU A 99 18.41 6.24 -0.36
CA GLU A 99 18.40 4.80 -0.02
C GLU A 99 17.00 4.19 -0.09
N GLU A 100 15.99 4.92 0.36
CA GLU A 100 14.58 4.49 0.32
C GLU A 100 14.08 4.33 -1.11
N TRP A 101 14.45 5.26 -2.00
CA TRP A 101 13.94 5.29 -3.38
C TRP A 101 14.82 4.56 -4.40
N PHE A 102 16.11 4.41 -4.10
CA PHE A 102 17.11 3.77 -4.97
C PHE A 102 18.06 2.85 -4.19
N PRO A 103 17.54 1.80 -3.53
CA PRO A 103 18.39 0.85 -2.81
C PRO A 103 19.37 0.17 -3.78
N ASN A 104 20.65 0.06 -3.41
CA ASN A 104 21.67 -0.56 -4.25
C ASN A 104 21.38 -2.07 -4.45
N ASP A 105 21.38 -2.52 -5.71
CA ASP A 105 20.99 -3.89 -6.11
C ASP A 105 22.07 -4.98 -5.83
N ASP A 106 23.19 -4.67 -5.17
CA ASP A 106 24.33 -5.59 -4.99
C ASP A 106 24.35 -6.38 -3.67
N VAL A 107 23.21 -6.51 -2.97
CA VAL A 107 23.14 -7.35 -1.76
C VAL A 107 22.42 -8.65 -2.08
N ALA A 108 23.21 -9.73 -2.17
CA ALA A 108 22.71 -11.11 -2.19
C ALA A 108 21.64 -11.31 -1.09
N PRO A 109 20.58 -12.08 -1.35
CA PRO A 109 19.42 -12.15 -0.47
C PRO A 109 19.82 -12.60 0.94
N PRO A 110 19.43 -11.87 2.00
CA PRO A 110 19.72 -12.32 3.35
C PRO A 110 18.88 -13.56 3.66
N ALA A 111 19.54 -14.59 4.18
CA ALA A 111 18.88 -15.71 4.84
C ALA A 111 18.02 -15.19 6.01
N PRO A 112 16.90 -15.85 6.35
CA PRO A 112 16.03 -15.42 7.44
C PRO A 112 16.82 -15.36 8.76
N PRO A 113 16.67 -14.28 9.57
CA PRO A 113 17.43 -14.14 10.80
C PRO A 113 16.97 -15.17 11.84
N PRO A 114 17.90 -15.85 12.55
CA PRO A 114 17.57 -16.75 13.65
C PRO A 114 17.06 -15.96 14.87
N PRO A 115 16.32 -16.61 15.79
CA PRO A 115 15.71 -15.91 16.92
C PRO A 115 16.75 -15.67 18.03
N GLY A 116 17.05 -14.40 18.27
CA GLY A 116 17.64 -13.92 19.52
C GLY A 116 19.13 -13.54 19.44
N GLY A 117 19.39 -12.24 19.61
CA GLY A 117 20.73 -11.70 19.85
C GLY A 117 20.71 -10.17 19.90
N ARG A 118 20.76 -9.61 21.10
CA ARG A 118 20.89 -8.16 21.34
C ARG A 118 22.07 -7.56 20.56
N GLY A 119 21.82 -6.44 19.88
CA GLY A 119 22.85 -5.54 19.33
C GLY A 119 22.17 -4.48 18.46
N GLY A 120 22.35 -3.21 18.78
CA GLY A 120 21.55 -2.11 18.27
C GLY A 120 21.84 -1.69 16.84
N GLY A 121 20.92 -0.90 16.28
CA GLY A 121 21.03 -0.29 14.95
C GLY A 121 19.65 -0.05 14.38
N GLY A 122 19.18 1.20 14.42
CA GLY A 122 17.82 1.60 14.05
C GLY A 122 17.48 1.28 12.59
N GLY A 123 16.38 0.55 12.41
CA GLY A 123 15.65 0.36 11.17
C GLY A 123 14.18 0.17 11.53
N GLY A 124 13.29 0.94 10.91
CA GLY A 124 11.88 1.10 11.26
C GLY A 124 11.02 -0.14 11.05
N GLY A 125 11.16 -1.11 11.94
CA GLY A 125 10.29 -2.28 12.10
C GLY A 125 10.04 -2.59 13.57
N GLY A 126 10.03 -1.54 14.41
CA GLY A 126 9.88 -1.66 15.85
C GLY A 126 8.50 -2.19 16.20
N ARG A 127 8.45 -3.33 16.90
CA ARG A 127 7.22 -3.89 17.47
C ARG A 127 6.55 -2.81 18.35
N VAL A 128 5.35 -2.39 17.96
CA VAL A 128 4.59 -1.39 18.74
C VAL A 128 4.35 -1.92 20.15
N SER A 129 4.66 -1.12 21.18
CA SER A 129 4.40 -1.52 22.57
C SER A 129 2.89 -1.56 22.86
N PRO A 130 2.36 -2.66 23.41
CA PRO A 130 0.96 -2.73 23.84
C PRO A 130 0.59 -1.78 24.99
N GLU A 131 1.58 -1.27 25.73
CA GLU A 131 1.40 -0.54 26.99
C GLU A 131 0.63 0.80 26.83
N GLY A 132 0.52 1.32 25.60
CA GLY A 132 -0.22 2.56 25.28
C GLY A 132 -1.69 2.38 24.87
N PHE A 133 -2.18 1.16 24.72
CA PHE A 133 -3.52 0.91 24.13
C PHE A 133 -4.62 0.60 25.16
N GLY A 134 -4.27 0.60 26.45
CA GLY A 134 -5.21 0.35 27.54
C GLY A 134 -5.54 -1.13 27.74
N PRO A 135 -6.56 -1.44 28.58
CA PRO A 135 -6.91 -2.82 28.91
C PRO A 135 -7.49 -3.56 27.69
N VAL A 136 -7.23 -4.86 27.68
CA VAL A 136 -7.66 -5.79 26.62
C VAL A 136 -8.34 -7.02 27.20
N GLU A 137 -9.36 -7.52 26.52
CA GLU A 137 -10.16 -8.66 26.92
C GLU A 137 -9.91 -9.85 25.97
N SER A 138 -9.77 -11.05 26.54
CA SER A 138 -9.74 -12.27 25.73
C SER A 138 -11.16 -12.65 25.32
N MET A 139 -11.36 -12.94 24.04
CA MET A 139 -12.67 -13.27 23.48
C MET A 139 -12.86 -14.78 23.30
N SER A 140 -11.85 -15.57 23.65
CA SER A 140 -11.86 -17.02 23.60
C SER A 140 -10.88 -17.63 24.60
N ASN A 141 -11.13 -18.87 24.97
CA ASN A 141 -10.24 -19.72 25.76
C ASN A 141 -9.64 -20.87 24.94
N LYS A 142 -9.90 -20.91 23.63
CA LYS A 142 -9.33 -21.93 22.75
C LYS A 142 -7.82 -21.70 22.57
N PRO A 143 -7.04 -22.77 22.33
CA PRO A 143 -5.62 -22.65 22.04
C PRO A 143 -5.37 -21.82 20.76
N ILE A 144 -4.41 -20.91 20.83
CA ILE A 144 -3.91 -20.20 19.65
C ILE A 144 -2.94 -21.10 18.90
N THR A 145 -3.14 -21.20 17.59
CA THR A 145 -2.35 -22.02 16.66
C THR A 145 -1.72 -21.15 15.58
N GLU A 146 -0.77 -21.72 14.83
CA GLU A 146 -0.06 -21.01 13.76
C GLU A 146 -0.85 -21.05 12.43
N GLY A 147 -0.92 -19.89 11.79
CA GLY A 147 -1.57 -19.66 10.49
C GLY A 147 -0.84 -20.28 9.30
N SER A 148 0.44 -20.61 9.43
CA SER A 148 1.32 -21.02 8.31
C SER A 148 0.87 -22.30 7.60
N LYS A 149 0.04 -23.12 8.25
CA LYS A 149 -0.49 -24.38 7.71
C LYS A 149 -1.89 -24.23 7.08
N HIS A 150 -2.48 -23.03 7.16
CA HIS A 150 -3.86 -22.76 6.76
C HIS A 150 -3.90 -22.05 5.40
N PHE A 151 -3.55 -22.77 4.33
CA PHE A 151 -3.50 -22.24 2.95
C PHE A 151 -4.30 -23.07 1.93
N ASN A 152 -4.93 -24.16 2.36
CA ASN A 152 -5.76 -25.00 1.49
C ASN A 152 -7.17 -24.41 1.35
N TYR A 153 -7.27 -23.29 0.67
CA TYR A 153 -8.54 -22.58 0.47
C TYR A 153 -9.44 -23.30 -0.56
N LYS A 154 -10.75 -23.28 -0.31
CA LYS A 154 -11.78 -23.71 -1.26
C LYS A 154 -12.86 -22.63 -1.32
N PRO A 155 -13.20 -22.10 -2.50
CA PRO A 155 -14.28 -21.11 -2.61
C PRO A 155 -15.60 -21.70 -2.11
N ASP A 156 -16.23 -21.00 -1.17
CA ASP A 156 -17.54 -21.36 -0.63
C ASP A 156 -18.51 -20.18 -0.78
N ASN A 157 -19.60 -20.37 -1.51
CA ASN A 157 -20.63 -19.34 -1.71
C ASN A 157 -21.86 -19.58 -0.81
N SER A 158 -21.81 -20.54 0.10
CA SER A 158 -22.89 -20.80 1.05
C SER A 158 -22.98 -19.67 2.09
N ASN A 159 -24.19 -19.40 2.57
CA ASN A 159 -24.47 -18.40 3.62
C ASN A 159 -23.76 -17.06 3.35
N PRO A 160 -24.06 -16.40 2.21
CA PRO A 160 -23.38 -15.17 1.83
C PRO A 160 -23.60 -14.09 2.89
N GLY A 161 -22.53 -13.38 3.21
CA GLY A 161 -22.53 -12.31 4.21
C GLY A 161 -22.57 -12.75 5.67
N LYS A 162 -22.42 -14.05 5.96
CA LYS A 162 -22.28 -14.51 7.34
C LYS A 162 -21.02 -13.91 7.96
N LYS A 163 -21.21 -13.13 9.02
CA LYS A 163 -20.12 -12.53 9.80
C LYS A 163 -19.41 -13.60 10.65
N PRO A 164 -18.12 -13.42 10.93
CA PRO A 164 -17.40 -14.24 11.89
C PRO A 164 -18.04 -14.20 13.28
N ASP A 165 -18.18 -15.35 13.95
CA ASP A 165 -18.69 -15.41 15.33
C ASP A 165 -17.68 -14.79 16.32
N ASN A 166 -16.38 -14.93 16.04
CA ASN A 166 -15.29 -14.36 16.84
C ASN A 166 -14.16 -13.83 15.96
N ILE A 167 -14.33 -12.61 15.45
CA ILE A 167 -13.30 -11.91 14.67
C ILE A 167 -12.06 -11.51 15.47
N TRP A 168 -12.15 -11.53 16.81
CA TRP A 168 -11.09 -11.04 17.67
C TRP A 168 -9.92 -12.01 17.68
N SER A 169 -10.10 -13.23 18.18
CA SER A 169 -9.00 -14.21 18.26
C SER A 169 -8.96 -15.20 17.09
N GLY A 170 -9.98 -15.24 16.23
CA GLY A 170 -10.07 -16.21 15.13
C GLY A 170 -8.86 -16.17 14.22
N PHE A 171 -8.34 -14.97 13.94
CA PHE A 171 -6.97 -14.74 13.50
C PHE A 171 -6.46 -13.40 14.02
N SER A 172 -5.14 -13.23 14.10
CA SER A 172 -4.45 -12.00 14.46
C SER A 172 -3.08 -11.94 13.81
N GLN A 173 -2.48 -10.76 13.81
CA GLN A 173 -1.10 -10.59 13.35
C GLN A 173 -0.09 -11.46 14.09
N GLY A 174 0.98 -11.81 13.37
CA GLY A 174 2.19 -12.39 13.92
C GLY A 174 3.12 -11.33 14.55
N PRO A 175 4.43 -11.60 14.67
CA PRO A 175 5.39 -10.64 15.20
C PRO A 175 5.68 -9.44 14.26
N ASP A 176 5.12 -9.45 13.05
CA ASP A 176 5.47 -8.53 11.96
C ASP A 176 4.53 -7.33 11.83
N GLY A 177 5.00 -6.30 11.11
CA GLY A 177 4.32 -5.02 10.86
C GLY A 177 3.05 -5.07 9.99
N ASN A 178 2.41 -6.24 9.84
CA ASN A 178 1.26 -6.44 8.96
C ASN A 178 -0.08 -5.91 9.50
N CYS A 179 -0.04 -4.99 10.47
CA CYS A 179 -1.23 -4.50 11.17
C CYS A 179 -2.24 -3.82 10.23
N VAL A 180 -1.78 -3.12 9.19
CA VAL A 180 -2.64 -2.48 8.18
C VAL A 180 -3.44 -3.51 7.40
N THR A 181 -2.79 -4.59 6.96
CA THR A 181 -3.46 -5.66 6.22
C THR A 181 -4.41 -6.43 7.14
N VAL A 182 -4.01 -6.72 8.38
CA VAL A 182 -4.87 -7.42 9.36
C VAL A 182 -6.11 -6.60 9.70
N SER A 183 -5.96 -5.31 10.00
CA SER A 183 -7.09 -4.45 10.33
C SER A 183 -8.06 -4.32 9.15
N ALA A 184 -7.55 -4.20 7.92
CA ALA A 184 -8.36 -4.17 6.71
C ALA A 184 -9.13 -5.49 6.50
N ILE A 185 -8.48 -6.65 6.65
CA ILE A 185 -9.13 -7.96 6.53
C ILE A 185 -10.24 -8.10 7.57
N LYS A 186 -9.98 -7.77 8.83
CA LYS A 186 -10.99 -7.87 9.90
C LYS A 186 -12.18 -6.96 9.66
N ALA A 187 -11.93 -5.71 9.25
CA ALA A 187 -12.99 -4.77 8.93
C ALA A 187 -13.83 -5.24 7.73
N ALA A 188 -13.19 -5.76 6.67
CA ALA A 188 -13.87 -6.32 5.51
C ALA A 188 -14.71 -7.55 5.89
N MET A 189 -14.19 -8.47 6.71
CA MET A 189 -14.92 -9.65 7.19
C MET A 189 -16.17 -9.28 8.00
N MET A 190 -16.09 -8.23 8.82
CA MET A 190 -17.20 -7.78 9.66
C MET A 190 -18.24 -6.93 8.93
N HIS A 191 -17.86 -6.32 7.81
CA HIS A 191 -18.77 -5.56 6.95
C HIS A 191 -19.47 -6.46 5.93
N PHE A 192 -18.69 -7.20 5.13
CA PHE A 192 -19.19 -7.98 4.01
C PHE A 192 -19.51 -9.44 4.32
N GLY A 193 -18.84 -10.06 5.30
CA GLY A 193 -18.90 -11.49 5.60
C GLY A 193 -17.50 -12.12 5.65
N GLN A 194 -17.35 -13.22 6.38
CA GLN A 194 -16.03 -13.81 6.67
C GLN A 194 -15.28 -14.27 5.42
N LYS A 195 -15.97 -14.84 4.43
CA LYS A 195 -15.32 -15.61 3.37
C LYS A 195 -14.74 -14.68 2.30
N PRO A 196 -13.64 -15.05 1.61
CA PRO A 196 -13.15 -14.28 0.47
C PRO A 196 -14.20 -14.08 -0.64
N THR A 197 -15.13 -15.03 -0.80
CA THR A 197 -16.30 -14.94 -1.68
C THR A 197 -17.35 -13.90 -1.25
N ASP A 198 -17.36 -13.50 0.03
CA ASP A 198 -18.22 -12.42 0.53
C ASP A 198 -17.60 -11.03 0.23
N ILE A 199 -16.27 -10.95 0.15
CA ILE A 199 -15.52 -9.68 0.00
C ILE A 199 -15.25 -9.36 -1.47
N TYR A 200 -14.75 -10.31 -2.25
CA TYR A 200 -14.45 -10.14 -3.67
C TYR A 200 -15.70 -10.28 -4.55
N LYS A 201 -15.67 -9.71 -5.76
CA LYS A 201 -16.77 -9.86 -6.73
C LYS A 201 -16.89 -11.30 -7.22
N SER A 202 -15.77 -11.99 -7.41
CA SER A 202 -15.76 -13.43 -7.67
C SER A 202 -14.44 -14.08 -7.27
N VAL A 203 -14.50 -15.35 -6.85
CA VAL A 203 -13.35 -16.21 -6.60
C VAL A 203 -13.62 -17.57 -7.24
N LYS A 204 -12.80 -17.95 -8.22
CA LYS A 204 -12.93 -19.22 -8.94
C LYS A 204 -11.67 -20.04 -8.75
N GLU A 205 -11.80 -21.26 -8.25
CA GLU A 205 -10.69 -22.20 -8.23
C GLU A 205 -10.40 -22.69 -9.67
N THR A 206 -9.13 -22.81 -10.00
CA THR A 206 -8.61 -23.38 -11.25
C THR A 206 -7.68 -24.57 -10.91
N ALA A 207 -7.20 -25.28 -11.93
CA ALA A 207 -6.25 -26.37 -11.72
C ALA A 207 -4.99 -25.92 -10.93
N ASN A 208 -4.50 -24.71 -11.23
CA ASN A 208 -3.21 -24.21 -10.76
C ASN A 208 -3.32 -23.17 -9.61
N GLY A 209 -4.53 -22.81 -9.20
CA GLY A 209 -4.74 -21.70 -8.26
C GLY A 209 -6.13 -21.11 -8.35
N TYR A 210 -6.22 -19.79 -8.43
CA TYR A 210 -7.47 -19.05 -8.35
C TYR A 210 -7.48 -17.88 -9.34
N GLU A 211 -8.65 -17.63 -9.90
CA GLU A 211 -8.97 -16.38 -10.59
C GLU A 211 -9.89 -15.56 -9.69
N VAL A 212 -9.46 -14.35 -9.37
CA VAL A 212 -10.17 -13.44 -8.46
C VAL A 212 -10.48 -12.13 -9.17
N VAL A 213 -11.73 -11.68 -9.05
CA VAL A 213 -12.12 -10.33 -9.47
C VAL A 213 -12.42 -9.53 -8.22
N MET A 214 -11.64 -8.47 -8.01
CA MET A 214 -11.82 -7.58 -6.87
C MET A 214 -13.09 -6.74 -7.01
N ARG A 215 -13.60 -6.19 -5.90
CA ARG A 215 -14.90 -5.50 -5.89
C ARG A 215 -14.83 -4.15 -6.61
N ASP A 216 -13.69 -3.48 -6.53
CA ASP A 216 -13.40 -2.17 -7.14
C ASP A 216 -12.88 -2.22 -8.58
N SER A 217 -12.84 -3.40 -9.20
CA SER A 217 -12.29 -3.59 -10.54
C SER A 217 -13.06 -4.67 -11.31
N ASP A 218 -12.82 -4.74 -12.62
CA ASP A 218 -13.20 -5.86 -13.48
C ASP A 218 -11.97 -6.68 -13.94
N LYS A 219 -10.78 -6.31 -13.46
CA LYS A 219 -9.54 -7.05 -13.71
C LYS A 219 -9.58 -8.43 -13.03
N VAL A 220 -9.16 -9.45 -13.77
CA VAL A 220 -8.93 -10.80 -13.25
C VAL A 220 -7.50 -10.90 -12.73
N TYR A 221 -7.36 -11.16 -11.44
CA TYR A 221 -6.09 -11.45 -10.78
C TYR A 221 -5.92 -12.98 -10.70
N LYS A 222 -4.72 -13.46 -11.00
CA LYS A 222 -4.36 -14.88 -10.92
C LYS A 222 -3.45 -15.11 -9.73
N LEU A 223 -3.89 -15.95 -8.80
CA LEU A 223 -3.13 -16.35 -7.60
C LEU A 223 -2.84 -17.85 -7.69
N THR A 224 -1.58 -18.26 -7.61
CA THR A 224 -1.23 -19.70 -7.62
C THR A 224 -1.40 -20.32 -6.23
N LYS A 225 -1.49 -21.66 -6.16
CA LYS A 225 -1.49 -22.38 -4.87
C LYS A 225 -0.17 -22.18 -4.10
N ASP A 226 0.95 -22.12 -4.81
CA ASP A 226 2.26 -21.88 -4.22
C ASP A 226 2.38 -20.47 -3.65
N GLU A 227 1.83 -19.46 -4.32
CA GLU A 227 1.78 -18.08 -3.81
C GLU A 227 0.93 -18.00 -2.54
N LEU A 228 -0.21 -18.69 -2.50
CA LEU A 228 -1.03 -18.75 -1.29
C LEU A 228 -0.29 -19.45 -0.12
N GLN A 229 0.47 -20.50 -0.38
CA GLN A 229 1.30 -21.16 0.63
C GLN A 229 2.42 -20.25 1.14
N GLN A 230 3.12 -19.56 0.22
CA GLN A 230 4.15 -18.58 0.57
C GLN A 230 3.57 -17.45 1.43
N ALA A 231 2.41 -16.92 1.03
CA ALA A 231 1.68 -15.89 1.75
C ALA A 231 1.28 -16.33 3.17
N ALA A 232 0.75 -17.54 3.35
CA ALA A 232 0.41 -18.06 4.68
C ALA A 232 1.64 -18.21 5.58
N THR A 233 2.76 -18.65 5.01
CA THR A 233 4.04 -18.76 5.73
C THR A 233 4.57 -17.38 6.14
N TYR A 234 4.50 -16.41 5.22
CA TYR A 234 5.04 -15.07 5.41
C TYR A 234 4.18 -14.21 6.34
N ALA A 235 2.86 -14.30 6.25
CA ALA A 235 1.93 -13.54 7.08
C ALA A 235 2.08 -13.84 8.58
N ARG A 236 2.50 -15.08 8.90
CA ARG A 236 2.69 -15.57 10.28
C ARG A 236 1.49 -15.29 11.19
N PHE A 237 0.28 -15.32 10.62
CA PHE A 237 -0.94 -15.17 11.40
C PHE A 237 -1.01 -16.21 12.50
N LYS A 238 -1.76 -15.89 13.54
CA LYS A 238 -2.05 -16.79 14.66
C LYS A 238 -3.53 -16.68 14.99
N GLY A 239 -4.13 -17.74 15.49
CA GLY A 239 -5.54 -17.68 15.85
C GLY A 239 -6.10 -18.99 16.36
N ASP A 240 -7.35 -18.95 16.80
CA ASP A 240 -8.09 -20.11 17.30
C ASP A 240 -9.17 -20.63 16.34
N ASP A 241 -9.25 -20.06 15.13
CA ASP A 241 -10.14 -20.51 14.07
C ASP A 241 -9.36 -20.88 12.79
N PRO A 242 -9.13 -22.19 12.55
CA PRO A 242 -8.46 -22.69 11.35
C PRO A 242 -9.07 -22.22 10.03
N GLN A 243 -10.41 -22.10 9.96
CA GLN A 243 -11.09 -21.70 8.74
C GLN A 243 -10.90 -20.20 8.51
N MET A 244 -11.06 -19.39 9.55
CA MET A 244 -10.85 -17.94 9.45
C MET A 244 -9.39 -17.60 9.12
N MET A 245 -8.41 -18.35 9.66
CA MET A 245 -7.01 -18.18 9.25
C MET A 245 -6.79 -18.56 7.78
N THR A 246 -7.48 -19.59 7.28
CA THR A 246 -7.43 -19.94 5.85
C THR A 246 -7.99 -18.82 4.97
N ASP A 247 -9.14 -18.26 5.36
CA ASP A 247 -9.76 -17.13 4.69
C ASP A 247 -8.87 -15.87 4.73
N ALA A 248 -8.28 -15.56 5.89
CA ALA A 248 -7.40 -14.42 6.09
C ALA A 248 -6.09 -14.55 5.30
N ASN A 249 -5.46 -15.73 5.29
CA ASN A 249 -4.27 -15.99 4.48
C ASN A 249 -4.55 -15.80 2.98
N PHE A 250 -5.73 -16.20 2.51
CA PHE A 250 -6.16 -15.95 1.13
C PHE A 250 -6.23 -14.46 0.83
N MET A 251 -6.85 -13.67 1.70
CA MET A 251 -6.97 -12.23 1.53
C MET A 251 -5.62 -11.51 1.63
N PHE A 252 -4.72 -11.98 2.51
CA PHE A 252 -3.34 -11.49 2.56
C PHE A 252 -2.60 -11.77 1.25
N ALA A 253 -2.71 -12.99 0.71
CA ALA A 253 -2.12 -13.36 -0.57
C ALA A 253 -2.64 -12.49 -1.73
N MET A 254 -3.94 -12.18 -1.72
CA MET A 254 -4.55 -11.28 -2.70
C MET A 254 -4.11 -9.83 -2.55
N SER A 255 -3.91 -9.36 -1.31
CA SER A 255 -3.32 -8.04 -1.04
C SER A 255 -1.91 -7.94 -1.66
N ALA A 256 -1.05 -8.94 -1.39
CA ALA A 256 0.28 -9.03 -1.99
C ALA A 256 0.22 -9.18 -3.52
N LYS A 257 -0.73 -9.95 -4.06
CA LYS A 257 -0.91 -10.12 -5.51
C LYS A 257 -1.27 -8.79 -6.18
N ARG A 258 -2.12 -7.98 -5.56
CA ARG A 258 -2.42 -6.65 -6.09
C ARG A 258 -1.23 -5.72 -5.97
N ALA A 259 -0.54 -5.71 -4.83
CA ALA A 259 0.69 -4.94 -4.65
C ALA A 259 1.74 -5.27 -5.72
N GLN A 260 1.93 -6.56 -6.03
CA GLN A 260 2.81 -7.03 -7.11
C GLN A 260 2.40 -6.43 -8.46
N MET A 261 1.11 -6.55 -8.82
CA MET A 261 0.62 -6.11 -10.12
C MET A 261 0.56 -4.59 -10.29
N GLU A 262 0.43 -3.84 -9.19
CA GLU A 262 0.41 -2.38 -9.17
C GLU A 262 1.79 -1.77 -8.86
N ASN A 263 2.81 -2.62 -8.69
CA ASN A 263 4.18 -2.24 -8.33
C ASN A 263 4.22 -1.30 -7.10
N ASN A 264 3.55 -1.70 -6.02
CA ASN A 264 3.58 -1.04 -4.72
C ASN A 264 5.01 -0.69 -4.31
N ASP A 265 5.21 0.54 -3.83
CA ASP A 265 6.51 1.13 -3.44
C ASP A 265 7.59 1.09 -4.53
N GLY A 266 7.19 0.91 -5.80
CA GLY A 266 8.10 0.82 -6.93
C GLY A 266 8.92 -0.48 -6.98
N THR A 267 8.77 -1.38 -6.00
CA THR A 267 9.58 -2.61 -5.88
C THR A 267 8.76 -3.89 -5.90
N ALA A 268 7.48 -3.86 -5.54
CA ALA A 268 6.63 -5.06 -5.47
C ALA A 268 6.47 -5.78 -6.82
N GLY A 269 6.63 -5.08 -7.94
CA GLY A 269 6.57 -5.65 -9.29
C GLY A 269 7.73 -6.59 -9.61
N LYS A 270 8.83 -6.56 -8.83
CA LYS A 270 9.98 -7.45 -8.99
C LYS A 270 9.62 -8.92 -8.73
N GLY A 271 8.59 -9.19 -7.91
CA GLY A 271 8.17 -10.55 -7.59
C GLY A 271 7.16 -10.62 -6.45
N PHE A 272 6.56 -11.80 -6.25
CA PHE A 272 5.56 -11.98 -5.20
C PHE A 272 6.18 -11.87 -3.79
N ILE A 273 7.45 -12.22 -3.62
CA ILE A 273 8.19 -12.06 -2.36
C ILE A 273 8.38 -10.58 -2.04
N GLU A 274 8.77 -9.78 -3.04
CA GLU A 274 8.95 -8.34 -2.91
C GLU A 274 7.63 -7.66 -2.60
N ALA A 275 6.53 -8.10 -3.23
CA ALA A 275 5.20 -7.64 -2.87
C ALA A 275 4.80 -8.02 -1.45
N MET A 276 5.10 -9.23 -0.97
CA MET A 276 4.83 -9.61 0.42
C MET A 276 5.64 -8.78 1.42
N LYS A 277 6.87 -8.38 1.09
CA LYS A 277 7.69 -7.47 1.90
C LYS A 277 7.08 -6.08 1.96
N SER A 278 6.68 -5.55 0.81
CA SER A 278 6.09 -4.21 0.69
C SER A 278 4.83 -4.10 1.55
N VAL A 279 3.97 -5.12 1.52
CA VAL A 279 2.71 -5.09 2.29
C VAL A 279 2.85 -5.22 3.82
N ASN A 280 4.08 -5.35 4.33
CA ASN A 280 4.41 -5.65 5.73
C ASN A 280 5.38 -4.65 6.38
N ASP A 281 5.73 -3.54 5.72
CA ASP A 281 6.78 -2.61 6.18
C ASP A 281 6.28 -1.42 7.03
N GLY A 282 5.00 -1.42 7.43
CA GLY A 282 4.41 -0.36 8.27
C GLY A 282 3.69 0.75 7.49
N GLU A 283 3.25 0.44 6.28
CA GLU A 283 2.43 1.24 5.35
C GLU A 283 1.30 2.09 5.95
N TYR A 284 0.78 3.01 5.11
CA TYR A 284 -0.30 3.91 5.50
C TYR A 284 -1.65 3.17 5.65
N SER A 285 -2.39 3.52 6.70
CA SER A 285 -3.62 2.81 7.15
C SER A 285 -4.74 2.59 6.13
N ARG A 286 -4.77 3.30 5.00
CA ARG A 286 -5.78 3.15 3.94
C ARG A 286 -5.43 2.10 2.90
N GLU A 287 -4.14 1.82 2.73
CA GLU A 287 -3.64 0.99 1.64
C GLU A 287 -4.08 -0.47 1.78
N GLY A 288 -4.34 -0.93 3.01
CA GLY A 288 -4.88 -2.27 3.25
C GLY A 288 -6.25 -2.50 2.60
N LEU A 289 -7.20 -1.57 2.74
CA LEU A 289 -8.53 -1.71 2.14
C LEU A 289 -8.47 -1.62 0.61
N ASP A 290 -7.63 -0.73 0.08
CA ASP A 290 -7.39 -0.61 -1.35
C ASP A 290 -6.87 -1.92 -1.95
N ARG A 291 -5.84 -2.52 -1.35
CA ARG A 291 -5.26 -3.78 -1.84
C ARG A 291 -6.20 -4.96 -1.72
N LEU A 292 -7.18 -4.90 -0.82
CA LEU A 292 -8.28 -5.86 -0.72
C LEU A 292 -9.38 -5.66 -1.77
N GLY A 293 -9.27 -4.69 -2.69
CA GLY A 293 -10.30 -4.53 -3.70
C GLY A 293 -11.44 -3.63 -3.31
N LEU A 294 -11.24 -2.74 -2.33
CA LEU A 294 -12.32 -1.98 -1.71
C LEU A 294 -12.25 -0.48 -2.00
N ARG A 295 -11.48 -0.03 -3.01
CA ARG A 295 -11.57 1.35 -3.48
C ARG A 295 -13.04 1.65 -3.80
N ASN A 296 -13.57 2.75 -3.27
CA ASN A 296 -14.99 3.15 -3.34
C ASN A 296 -16.00 2.37 -2.47
N HIS A 297 -15.53 1.55 -1.52
CA HIS A 297 -16.37 0.85 -0.53
C HIS A 297 -16.07 1.25 0.92
N TYR A 298 -15.29 2.31 1.08
CA TYR A 298 -15.04 2.95 2.35
C TYR A 298 -14.85 4.45 2.13
N ARG A 299 -15.02 5.22 3.20
CA ARG A 299 -14.73 6.65 3.22
C ARG A 299 -13.88 7.01 4.44
N GLN A 300 -13.24 8.17 4.40
CA GLN A 300 -12.66 8.77 5.59
C GLN A 300 -13.74 8.95 6.66
N ALA A 301 -13.34 8.81 7.92
CA ALA A 301 -14.22 8.87 9.07
C ALA A 301 -13.57 9.62 10.23
N THR A 302 -14.34 9.78 11.30
CA THR A 302 -13.86 10.28 12.60
C THR A 302 -13.92 9.17 13.65
N ASP A 303 -13.29 9.38 14.80
CA ASP A 303 -13.45 8.51 15.97
C ASP A 303 -14.91 8.44 16.43
N ALA A 304 -15.69 9.52 16.29
CA ALA A 304 -17.12 9.54 16.59
C ALA A 304 -17.93 8.59 15.68
N ASP A 305 -17.64 8.57 14.38
CA ASP A 305 -18.23 7.61 13.43
C ASP A 305 -17.99 6.16 13.92
N LEU A 306 -16.76 5.85 14.33
CA LEU A 306 -16.38 4.51 14.79
C LEU A 306 -16.97 4.15 16.16
N ARG A 307 -17.06 5.10 17.09
CA ARG A 307 -17.75 4.93 18.39
C ARG A 307 -19.25 4.68 18.22
N SER A 308 -19.85 5.15 17.13
CA SER A 308 -21.25 4.86 16.77
C SER A 308 -21.46 3.44 16.21
N SER A 309 -20.50 2.53 16.39
CA SER A 309 -20.54 1.11 15.98
C SER A 309 -20.49 0.87 14.46
N LYS A 310 -20.03 1.85 13.68
CA LYS A 310 -19.66 1.60 12.28
C LYS A 310 -18.37 0.76 12.23
N VAL A 311 -18.31 -0.18 11.29
CA VAL A 311 -17.13 -1.01 11.05
C VAL A 311 -16.13 -0.22 10.21
N GLY A 312 -14.86 -0.30 10.58
CA GLY A 312 -13.82 0.52 9.98
C GLY A 312 -12.42 0.18 10.43
N THR A 313 -11.47 1.00 10.02
CA THR A 313 -10.10 0.98 10.55
C THR A 313 -9.76 2.32 11.20
N VAL A 314 -8.87 2.28 12.18
CA VAL A 314 -8.27 3.47 12.78
C VAL A 314 -6.78 3.25 12.99
N ALA A 315 -5.98 4.27 12.74
CA ALA A 315 -4.55 4.24 13.03
C ALA A 315 -4.11 5.39 13.93
N TYR A 316 -3.42 5.04 15.01
CA TYR A 316 -2.75 5.94 15.95
C TYR A 316 -1.66 5.17 16.70
N GLY A 317 -0.68 5.88 17.27
CA GLY A 317 0.39 5.26 18.06
C GLY A 317 1.24 4.25 17.29
N GLY A 318 1.38 4.43 15.97
CA GLY A 318 2.13 3.52 15.09
C GLY A 318 1.42 2.19 14.79
N HIS A 319 0.14 2.04 15.12
CA HIS A 319 -0.62 0.81 14.91
C HIS A 319 -1.93 1.08 14.15
N SER A 320 -2.26 0.20 13.21
CA SER A 320 -3.55 0.15 12.52
C SER A 320 -4.42 -0.94 13.11
N MET A 321 -5.66 -0.60 13.48
CA MET A 321 -6.60 -1.48 14.18
C MET A 321 -7.94 -1.50 13.44
N ALA A 322 -8.60 -2.65 13.42
CA ALA A 322 -10.01 -2.71 13.05
C ALA A 322 -10.85 -2.15 14.20
N VAL A 323 -11.96 -1.49 13.89
CA VAL A 323 -12.96 -1.10 14.89
C VAL A 323 -14.27 -1.82 14.59
N ILE A 324 -14.73 -2.56 15.60
CA ILE A 324 -15.89 -3.44 15.51
C ILE A 324 -16.76 -3.17 16.71
N ASN A 325 -18.02 -2.78 16.47
CA ASN A 325 -18.99 -2.43 17.52
C ASN A 325 -18.43 -1.40 18.52
N GLY A 326 -17.73 -0.37 18.00
CA GLY A 326 -17.14 0.70 18.81
C GLY A 326 -15.93 0.29 19.65
N ARG A 327 -15.33 -0.87 19.38
CA ARG A 327 -14.14 -1.37 20.09
C ARG A 327 -13.00 -1.66 19.12
N VAL A 328 -11.79 -1.26 19.50
CA VAL A 328 -10.58 -1.55 18.70
C VAL A 328 -10.16 -3.00 18.86
N GLU A 329 -9.70 -3.60 17.78
CA GLU A 329 -9.05 -4.92 17.79
C GLU A 329 -7.55 -4.75 18.03
N LEU A 330 -7.01 -5.50 18.99
CA LEU A 330 -5.62 -5.39 19.46
C LEU A 330 -5.00 -6.77 19.56
N TRP A 331 -4.19 -7.15 18.57
CA TRP A 331 -3.40 -8.40 18.56
C TRP A 331 -4.19 -9.66 18.96
N GLY A 332 -5.41 -9.82 18.45
CA GLY A 332 -6.26 -10.96 18.75
C GLY A 332 -7.25 -10.74 19.91
N ARG A 333 -7.27 -9.54 20.49
CA ARG A 333 -8.06 -9.21 21.70
C ARG A 333 -8.97 -8.02 21.47
N ARG A 334 -10.01 -7.92 22.30
CA ARG A 334 -10.93 -6.77 22.29
C ARG A 334 -10.38 -5.66 23.18
N GLY A 335 -10.16 -4.48 22.61
CA GLY A 335 -9.67 -3.31 23.32
C GLY A 335 -10.77 -2.34 23.75
N GLY A 336 -10.33 -1.14 24.12
CA GLY A 336 -11.19 -0.01 24.50
C GLY A 336 -11.94 0.63 23.33
N VAL A 337 -12.50 1.81 23.59
CA VAL A 337 -13.10 2.65 22.54
C VAL A 337 -11.99 3.26 21.66
N PRO A 338 -12.24 3.47 20.34
CA PRO A 338 -11.25 4.08 19.47
C PRO A 338 -10.95 5.52 19.90
N GLN A 339 -9.68 5.91 19.75
CA GLN A 339 -9.21 7.28 19.93
C GLN A 339 -9.16 8.01 18.57
N ALA A 340 -8.90 9.32 18.63
CA ALA A 340 -8.67 10.10 17.42
C ALA A 340 -7.44 9.59 16.66
N GLY A 341 -7.55 9.48 15.35
CA GLY A 341 -6.51 8.95 14.46
C GLY A 341 -6.97 8.99 13.01
N ILE A 342 -6.18 8.39 12.12
CA ILE A 342 -6.57 8.25 10.72
C ILE A 342 -7.63 7.16 10.65
N ALA A 343 -8.89 7.55 10.39
CA ALA A 343 -10.02 6.65 10.46
C ALA A 343 -10.70 6.48 9.09
N THR A 344 -11.22 5.27 8.87
CA THR A 344 -12.11 4.94 7.74
C THR A 344 -13.33 4.18 8.23
N VAL A 345 -14.45 4.29 7.52
CA VAL A 345 -15.62 3.41 7.70
C VAL A 345 -16.00 2.78 6.38
N LEU A 346 -16.37 1.50 6.41
CA LEU A 346 -16.95 0.81 5.26
C LEU A 346 -18.43 1.19 5.11
N PHE A 347 -18.96 1.14 3.89
CA PHE A 347 -20.37 1.41 3.58
C PHE A 347 -20.97 0.42 2.60
#